data_AF-A0A512B6N3-F1
#
_entry.id   AF-A0A512B6N3-F1
#
_cell.length_a   1.000
_cell.length_b   1.000
_cell.length_c   1.000
_cell.angle_alpha   90.00
_cell.angle_beta   90.00
_cell.angle_gamma   90.00
#
_symmetry.space_group_name_H-M   'P 1'
#
loop_
_entity.id
_entity.type
_entity.pdbx_description
1 polymer ?
#
loop_
_entity_poly.entity_id
_entity_poly.type
_entity_poly.pdbx_seq_one_letter_code
_entity_poly.pdbx_strand_id
1 'polypeptide(L)'
;MKRVFMNSEINDNQIISTTCGKKFDLRNTEKIIEKSNSLFSYNIHKLKSGEYIIAEKFYANPYNNRYILLTDEQIEALKIS
;
A
#
# COMPACT_ATOMS: atom_id res chain seq x y z
N MET A 1 -6.41 -19.19 32.77
CA MET A 1 -6.77 -18.44 31.54
C MET A 1 -5.79 -17.29 31.35
N LYS A 2 -4.80 -17.43 30.45
CA LYS A 2 -3.90 -16.32 30.09
C LYS A 2 -4.64 -15.45 29.07
N ARG A 3 -5.01 -14.22 29.44
CA ARG A 3 -5.43 -13.19 28.50
C ARG A 3 -4.22 -12.83 27.66
N VAL A 4 -4.20 -13.29 26.41
CA VAL A 4 -3.27 -12.80 25.40
C VAL A 4 -3.74 -11.39 25.06
N PHE A 5 -3.02 -10.39 25.55
CA PHE A 5 -3.12 -9.05 25.00
C PHE A 5 -2.58 -9.15 23.56
N MET A 6 -3.48 -9.20 22.58
CA MET A 6 -3.13 -8.85 21.21
C MET A 6 -2.74 -7.38 21.24
N ASN A 7 -1.45 -7.12 21.43
CA ASN A 7 -0.85 -5.86 21.05
C ASN A 7 -1.19 -5.69 19.56
N SER A 8 -2.13 -4.81 19.25
CA SER A 8 -2.37 -4.30 17.90
C SER A 8 -1.21 -3.37 17.51
N GLU A 9 0.02 -3.86 17.63
CA GLU A 9 1.06 -3.38 16.75
C GLU A 9 0.64 -3.86 15.39
N ILE A 10 0.06 -2.94 14.64
CA ILE A 10 -0.18 -3.04 13.21
C ILE A 10 1.19 -3.33 12.61
N ASN A 11 1.57 -4.60 12.58
CA ASN A 11 2.53 -5.11 11.62
C ASN A 11 1.85 -4.85 10.28
N ASP A 12 2.03 -3.62 9.78
CA ASP A 12 1.84 -3.29 8.39
C ASP A 12 2.56 -4.40 7.66
N ASN A 13 1.81 -5.38 7.13
CA ASN A 13 2.36 -6.39 6.25
C ASN A 13 2.83 -5.62 5.02
N GLN A 14 4.07 -5.13 5.09
CA GLN A 14 4.70 -4.38 4.02
C GLN A 14 4.99 -5.30 2.83
N ILE A 15 4.89 -6.62 3.06
CA ILE A 15 4.75 -7.63 2.03
C ILE A 15 3.29 -7.67 1.59
N ILE A 16 3.04 -7.09 0.43
CA ILE A 16 1.73 -7.07 -0.20
C ILE A 16 1.69 -8.12 -1.30
N SER A 17 0.51 -8.69 -1.56
CA SER A 17 0.29 -9.60 -2.68
C SER A 17 -0.66 -8.93 -3.66
N THR A 18 -0.27 -8.82 -4.93
CA THR A 18 -1.18 -8.35 -5.97
C THR A 18 -2.15 -9.46 -6.36
N THR A 19 -3.24 -9.09 -7.01
CA THR A 19 -4.25 -10.03 -7.54
C THR A 19 -3.66 -11.04 -8.53
N CYS A 20 -2.55 -10.71 -9.21
CA CYS A 20 -1.81 -11.63 -10.07
C CYS A 20 -0.80 -12.53 -9.34
N GLY A 21 -0.78 -12.53 -8.00
CA GLY A 21 0.05 -13.42 -7.18
C GLY A 21 1.49 -12.94 -6.96
N LYS A 22 1.89 -11.78 -7.49
CA LYS A 22 3.20 -11.20 -7.21
C LYS A 22 3.25 -10.63 -5.80
N LYS A 23 4.38 -10.82 -5.13
CA LYS A 23 4.63 -10.28 -3.79
C LYS A 23 5.62 -9.15 -3.87
N PHE A 24 5.30 -8.03 -3.24
CA PHE A 24 6.16 -6.85 -3.19
C PHE A 24 6.42 -6.45 -1.76
N ASP A 25 7.66 -6.05 -1.49
CA ASP A 25 8.07 -5.56 -0.19
C ASP A 25 8.20 -4.03 -0.21
N LEU A 26 7.31 -3.36 0.50
CA LEU A 26 7.20 -1.90 0.52
C LEU A 26 8.19 -1.21 1.47
N ARG A 27 8.89 -1.87 2.42
CA ARG A 27 9.87 -1.14 3.29
C ARG A 27 11.01 -0.52 2.52
N ASN A 28 11.40 -1.16 1.42
CA ASN A 28 12.56 -0.75 0.63
C ASN A 28 12.19 0.06 -0.61
N THR A 29 11.00 0.64 -0.61
CA THR A 29 10.45 1.40 -1.74
C THR A 29 10.40 2.88 -1.40
N GLU A 30 10.56 3.71 -2.41
CA GLU A 30 10.46 5.16 -2.27
C GLU A 30 8.98 5.55 -2.28
N LYS A 31 8.50 6.21 -1.22
CA LYS A 31 7.18 6.82 -1.21
C LYS A 31 7.23 8.15 -1.97
N ILE A 32 6.42 8.27 -3.01
CA ILE A 32 6.40 9.47 -3.87
C ILE A 32 5.22 10.37 -3.51
N ILE A 33 4.05 9.76 -3.26
CA ILE A 33 2.83 10.49 -2.93
C ILE A 33 2.23 9.84 -1.68
N GLU A 34 1.84 10.66 -0.72
CA GLU A 34 1.10 10.26 0.48
C GLU A 34 -0.10 11.20 0.63
N LYS A 35 -1.31 10.64 0.54
CA LYS A 35 -2.58 11.34 0.74
C LYS A 35 -3.39 10.55 1.76
N SER A 36 -4.00 11.22 2.73
CA SER A 36 -4.87 10.58 3.72
C SER A 36 -6.09 11.45 4.02
N ASN A 37 -7.21 10.81 4.32
CA ASN A 37 -8.40 11.45 4.87
C ASN A 37 -8.92 10.64 6.07
N SER A 38 -10.15 10.89 6.51
CA SER A 38 -10.76 10.20 7.67
C SER A 38 -11.16 8.75 7.41
N LEU A 39 -11.29 8.32 6.15
CA LEU A 39 -11.79 6.99 5.76
C LEU A 39 -10.67 6.07 5.26
N PHE A 40 -9.68 6.62 4.56
CA PHE A 40 -8.59 5.85 3.97
C PHE A 40 -7.32 6.68 3.78
N SER A 41 -6.20 5.99 3.59
CA SER A 41 -4.94 6.54 3.06
C SER A 41 -4.61 5.95 1.71
N TYR A 42 -3.95 6.74 0.87
CA TYR A 42 -3.47 6.41 -0.45
C TYR A 42 -1.98 6.77 -0.52
N ASN A 43 -1.13 5.77 -0.75
CA ASN A 43 0.31 5.95 -0.91
C ASN A 43 0.79 5.40 -2.25
N ILE A 44 1.67 6.11 -2.93
CA ILE A 44 2.36 5.61 -4.12
C ILE A 44 3.80 5.27 -3.78
N HIS A 45 4.18 4.03 -4.05
CA HIS A 45 5.50 3.47 -3.86
C HIS A 45 6.17 3.21 -5.21
N LYS A 46 7.41 3.68 -5.41
CA LYS A 46 8.24 3.27 -6.53
C LYS A 46 9.06 2.06 -6.16
N LEU A 47 8.92 1.00 -6.95
CA LEU A 47 9.66 -0.23 -6.80
C LEU A 47 11.08 -0.08 -7.36
N LYS A 48 12.00 -0.92 -6.86
CA LYS A 48 13.38 -0.97 -7.37
C LYS A 48 13.46 -1.37 -8.84
N SER A 49 12.48 -2.11 -9.33
CA SER A 49 12.35 -2.52 -10.73
C SER A 49 11.84 -1.41 -11.65
N GLY A 50 11.40 -0.27 -11.09
CA GLY A 50 10.96 0.90 -11.82
C GLY A 50 9.45 1.09 -11.84
N GLU A 51 8.66 0.03 -11.66
CA GLU A 51 7.19 0.14 -11.60
C GLU A 51 6.71 0.82 -10.32
N TYR A 52 5.43 1.18 -10.31
CA TYR A 52 4.82 1.88 -9.19
C TYR A 52 3.68 1.07 -8.60
N ILE A 53 3.49 1.17 -7.29
CA ILE A 53 2.38 0.55 -6.58
C ILE A 53 1.61 1.63 -5.83
N ILE A 54 0.30 1.68 -6.08
CA ILE A 54 -0.64 2.33 -5.18
C ILE A 54 -0.97 1.37 -4.04
N ALA A 55 -0.82 1.83 -2.81
CA ALA A 55 -1.34 1.19 -1.61
C ALA A 55 -2.48 2.04 -1.03
N GLU A 56 -3.71 1.60 -1.27
CA GLU A 56 -4.91 2.13 -0.61
C GLU A 56 -5.19 1.32 0.66
N LYS A 57 -5.14 1.99 1.82
CA LYS A 57 -5.48 1.38 3.11
C LYS A 57 -6.76 1.97 3.66
N PHE A 58 -7.74 1.13 3.93
CA PHE A 58 -9.02 1.52 4.51
C PHE A 58 -8.98 1.31 6.03
N TYR A 59 -9.18 2.38 6.79
CA TYR A 59 -9.06 2.32 8.25
C TYR A 59 -10.16 1.49 8.91
N ALA A 60 -11.36 1.47 8.31
CA ALA A 60 -12.48 0.71 8.83
C ALA A 60 -12.35 -0.80 8.62
N ASN A 61 -11.68 -1.24 7.54
CA ASN A 61 -11.55 -2.66 7.22
C ASN A 61 -10.31 -2.94 6.36
N PRO A 62 -9.30 -3.66 6.88
CA PRO A 62 -8.08 -3.98 6.14
C PRO A 62 -8.30 -4.94 4.96
N TYR A 63 -9.39 -5.73 4.94
CA TYR A 63 -9.72 -6.59 3.80
C TYR A 63 -10.08 -5.80 2.54
N ASN A 64 -10.42 -4.52 2.69
CA ASN A 64 -10.70 -3.63 1.58
C ASN A 64 -9.45 -2.93 1.04
N ASN A 65 -8.28 -3.15 1.65
CA ASN A 65 -7.03 -2.59 1.17
C ASN A 65 -6.77 -3.02 -0.27
N ARG A 66 -6.35 -2.07 -1.10
CA ARG A 66 -6.07 -2.33 -2.52
C ARG A 66 -4.62 -2.02 -2.81
N TYR A 67 -4.03 -2.90 -3.61
CA TYR A 67 -2.68 -2.74 -4.10
C TYR A 67 -2.71 -2.82 -5.62
N ILE A 68 -2.42 -1.71 -6.28
CA ILE A 68 -2.57 -1.57 -7.73
C ILE A 68 -1.19 -1.31 -8.31
N LEU A 69 -0.75 -2.19 -9.20
CA LEU A 69 0.49 -2.00 -9.97
C LEU A 69 0.20 -1.04 -11.13
N LEU A 70 1.04 -0.03 -11.28
CA LEU A 70 0.93 0.97 -12.32
C LEU A 70 2.17 0.99 -13.21
N THR A 71 1.95 1.34 -14.48
CA THR A 71 3.00 1.69 -15.43
C THR A 71 3.40 3.17 -15.31
N ASP A 72 4.53 3.53 -15.91
CA ASP A 72 5.05 4.90 -15.95
C ASP A 72 4.01 5.88 -16.53
N GLU A 73 3.35 5.50 -17.64
CA GLU A 73 2.32 6.31 -18.29
C GLU A 73 1.14 6.63 -17.37
N GLN A 74 0.70 5.67 -16.55
CA GLN A 74 -0.42 5.84 -15.62
C GLN A 74 -0.05 6.76 -14.45
N ILE A 75 1.22 6.75 -14.03
CA ILE A 75 1.73 7.64 -12.99
C ILE A 75 1.81 9.07 -13.48
N GLU A 76 2.30 9.30 -14.69
CA GLU A 76 2.35 10.65 -15.26
C GLU A 76 0.94 11.24 -15.41
N ALA A 77 -0.05 10.44 -15.80
CA ALA A 77 -1.45 10.87 -15.82
C ALA A 77 -1.97 11.28 -14.42
N LEU A 78 -1.58 10.57 -13.36
CA LEU A 78 -1.97 10.87 -11.98
C LEU A 78 -1.30 12.12 -11.39
N LYS A 79 -0.13 12.53 -11.89
CA LYS A 79 0.55 13.75 -11.44
C LYS A 79 -0.10 15.03 -11.96
N ILE A 80 -0.82 14.94 -13.07
CA ILE A 80 -1.43 16.09 -13.75
C ILE A 80 -2.82 16.44 -13.16
N SER A 81 -3.44 15.52 -12.40
CA SER A 81 -4.75 15.72 -11.74
C SER A 81 -4.64 16.33 -10.34
#